data_AF-A0A6J8A4N6-F1
#
_entry.id   AF-A0A6J8A4N6-F1
#
_cell.length_a   1.000
_cell.length_b   1.000
_cell.length_c   1.000
_cell.angle_alpha   90.00
_cell.angle_beta   90.00
_cell.angle_gamma   90.00
#
_symmetry.space_group_name_H-M   'P 1'
#
loop_
_entity.id
_entity.type
_entity.pdbx_description
1 polymer ?
#
loop_
_entity_poly.entity_id
_entity_poly.type
_entity_poly.pdbx_seq_one_letter_code
_entity_poly.pdbx_strand_id
1 'polypeptide(L)'
;MTSVLRFIFFVMCMVCGTVFSLPCLTVKSKQDFNKARNALKGLENFLKSQANSINYKVRALDKDMTLMEEDFKRRQWIKYNKHCYYIGDDSVKWTDAERKCREIGGYLVKIDDSSENSWMQQQISKSSKKTHYWLGSTDVVNGDWRWIYDQTQLSYKNFISGRPYPTSNSNSYTSNCITMYYSNGKWYDLLCNYGYPYVCESNFCKFYKAGYIITDYII
;
A
#
# COMPACT_ATOMS: atom_id res chain seq x y z
N MET A 1 -43.56 20.44 72.59
CA MET A 1 -42.63 20.17 71.46
C MET A 1 -41.82 18.86 71.57
N THR A 2 -42.03 18.00 72.58
CA THR A 2 -41.12 16.87 72.85
C THR A 2 -41.67 15.49 72.46
N SER A 3 -43.00 15.32 72.33
CA SER A 3 -43.60 14.01 71.96
C SER A 3 -43.70 13.77 70.45
N VAL A 4 -43.97 14.82 69.66
CA VAL A 4 -44.11 14.70 68.20
C VAL A 4 -42.75 14.46 67.53
N LEU A 5 -41.68 15.12 68.01
CA LEU A 5 -40.32 14.88 67.51
C LEU A 5 -39.82 13.45 67.84
N ARG A 6 -40.17 12.91 69.02
CA ARG A 6 -39.84 11.52 69.38
C ARG A 6 -40.58 10.51 68.52
N PHE A 7 -41.84 10.78 68.19
CA PHE A 7 -42.64 9.91 67.31
C PHE A 7 -42.11 9.93 65.87
N ILE A 8 -41.73 11.11 65.36
CA ILE A 8 -41.11 11.23 64.03
C ILE A 8 -39.75 10.53 63.98
N PHE A 9 -38.92 10.62 65.03
CA PHE A 9 -37.65 9.90 65.11
C PHE A 9 -37.84 8.37 65.18
N PHE A 10 -38.85 7.89 65.92
CA PHE A 10 -39.16 6.46 66.02
C PHE A 10 -39.71 5.90 64.71
N VAL A 11 -40.55 6.66 64.01
CA VAL A 11 -41.08 6.28 62.69
C VAL A 11 -39.99 6.38 61.62
N MET A 12 -39.09 7.37 61.65
CA MET A 12 -37.90 7.41 60.77
C MET A 12 -36.97 6.21 61.02
N CYS A 13 -36.74 5.80 62.27
CA CYS A 13 -35.97 4.59 62.61
C CYS A 13 -36.67 3.30 62.19
N MET A 14 -38.01 3.20 62.34
CA MET A 14 -38.78 2.02 61.92
C MET A 14 -38.94 1.93 60.41
N VAL A 15 -39.04 3.05 59.70
CA VAL A 15 -39.00 3.09 58.23
C VAL A 15 -37.59 2.72 57.76
N CYS A 16 -36.53 3.18 58.43
CA CYS A 16 -35.16 2.70 58.18
C CYS A 16 -34.95 1.22 58.55
N GLY A 17 -35.79 0.65 59.43
CA GLY A 17 -35.73 -0.74 59.88
C GLY A 17 -36.61 -1.72 59.10
N THR A 18 -37.66 -1.26 58.40
CA THR A 18 -38.65 -2.16 57.78
C THR A 18 -39.00 -1.85 56.33
N VAL A 19 -38.71 -0.66 55.78
CA VAL A 19 -39.03 -0.35 54.37
C VAL A 19 -37.98 0.59 53.78
N PHE A 20 -37.21 0.06 52.83
CA PHE A 20 -35.99 0.65 52.26
C PHE A 20 -34.75 0.53 53.14
N SER A 21 -34.48 -0.70 53.60
CA SER A 21 -33.25 -1.28 53.08
C SER A 21 -33.33 -1.16 51.56
N LEU A 22 -32.74 -0.10 50.98
CA LEU A 22 -32.11 -0.29 49.67
C LEU A 22 -31.38 -1.61 49.83
N PRO A 23 -31.77 -2.69 49.12
CA PRO A 23 -31.19 -4.00 49.40
C PRO A 23 -29.72 -3.85 49.08
N CYS A 24 -28.92 -3.62 50.13
CA CYS A 24 -27.49 -3.63 50.07
C CYS A 24 -27.16 -4.98 49.46
N LEU A 25 -26.65 -4.94 48.23
CA LEU A 25 -26.07 -6.04 47.47
C LEU A 25 -26.21 -7.38 48.19
N THR A 26 -27.25 -8.16 47.86
CA THR A 26 -27.32 -9.57 48.30
C THR A 26 -25.97 -10.25 48.00
N VAL A 27 -25.54 -11.21 48.82
CA VAL A 27 -24.26 -11.93 48.62
C VAL A 27 -24.09 -12.39 47.16
N LYS A 28 -25.20 -12.85 46.55
CA LYS A 28 -25.29 -13.22 45.14
C LYS A 28 -25.00 -12.06 44.18
N SER A 29 -25.67 -10.91 44.35
CA SER A 29 -25.42 -9.72 43.53
C SER A 29 -23.99 -9.17 43.66
N LYS A 30 -23.37 -9.26 44.85
CA LYS A 30 -21.95 -8.92 45.06
C LYS A 30 -21.03 -9.86 44.28
N GLN A 31 -21.36 -11.14 44.26
CA GLN A 31 -20.59 -12.16 43.52
C GLN A 31 -20.72 -11.96 42.00
N ASP A 32 -21.93 -11.67 41.51
CA ASP A 32 -22.19 -11.40 40.10
C ASP A 32 -21.50 -10.10 39.63
N PHE A 33 -21.54 -9.04 40.45
CA PHE A 33 -20.79 -7.80 40.18
C PHE A 33 -19.28 -8.05 40.10
N ASN A 34 -18.72 -8.83 41.03
CA ASN A 34 -17.29 -9.18 41.02
C ASN A 34 -16.92 -9.99 39.78
N LYS A 35 -17.79 -10.92 39.34
CA LYS A 35 -17.59 -11.68 38.11
C LYS A 35 -17.57 -10.77 36.88
N ALA A 36 -18.52 -9.84 36.77
CA ALA A 36 -18.56 -8.85 35.70
C ALA A 36 -17.32 -7.93 35.71
N ARG A 37 -16.91 -7.45 36.89
CA ARG A 37 -15.69 -6.63 37.04
C ARG A 37 -14.44 -7.39 36.59
N ASN A 38 -14.31 -8.67 36.94
CA ASN A 38 -13.17 -9.49 36.54
C ASN A 38 -13.17 -9.76 35.03
N ALA A 39 -14.34 -9.99 34.43
CA ALA A 39 -14.47 -10.11 32.98
C ALA A 39 -14.06 -8.81 32.26
N LEU A 40 -14.50 -7.65 32.76
CA LEU A 40 -14.13 -6.33 32.20
C LEU A 40 -12.61 -6.08 32.28
N LYS A 41 -11.98 -6.41 33.42
CA LYS A 41 -10.51 -6.34 33.56
C LYS A 41 -9.79 -7.28 32.58
N GLY A 42 -10.32 -8.48 32.37
CA GLY A 42 -9.81 -9.43 31.37
C GLY A 42 -9.86 -8.84 29.96
N LEU A 43 -10.99 -8.21 29.61
CA LEU A 43 -11.16 -7.52 28.32
C LEU A 43 -10.22 -6.32 28.18
N GLU A 44 -10.07 -5.49 29.21
CA GLU A 44 -9.14 -4.35 29.22
C GLU A 44 -7.69 -4.80 28.97
N ASN A 45 -7.26 -5.88 29.63
CA ASN A 45 -5.93 -6.46 29.44
C ASN A 45 -5.76 -7.00 28.02
N PHE A 46 -6.79 -7.62 27.46
CA PHE A 46 -6.78 -8.07 26.07
C PHE A 46 -6.64 -6.89 25.10
N LEU A 47 -7.44 -5.83 25.27
CA LEU A 47 -7.38 -4.63 24.43
C LEU A 47 -6.01 -3.94 24.52
N LYS A 48 -5.41 -3.83 25.71
CA LYS A 48 -4.06 -3.31 25.89
C LYS A 48 -3.01 -4.15 25.16
N SER A 49 -3.14 -5.49 25.22
CA SER A 49 -2.26 -6.40 24.50
C SER A 49 -2.34 -6.17 22.98
N GLN A 50 -3.56 -6.07 22.44
CA GLN A 50 -3.78 -5.80 21.01
C GLN A 50 -3.23 -4.42 20.61
N ALA A 51 -3.46 -3.38 21.41
CA ALA A 51 -2.92 -2.05 21.17
C ALA A 51 -1.39 -2.03 21.14
N ASN A 52 -0.74 -2.76 22.06
CA ASN A 52 0.72 -2.90 22.08
C ASN A 52 1.23 -3.64 20.84
N SER A 53 0.56 -4.70 20.40
CA SER A 53 0.91 -5.43 19.17
C SER A 53 0.81 -4.54 17.92
N ILE A 54 -0.26 -3.74 17.83
CA ILE A 54 -0.45 -2.77 16.74
C ILE A 54 0.64 -1.70 16.78
N ASN A 55 0.92 -1.12 17.94
CA ASN A 55 1.95 -0.09 18.09
C ASN A 55 3.34 -0.59 17.66
N TYR A 56 3.69 -1.84 17.95
CA TYR A 56 4.91 -2.44 17.46
C TYR A 56 4.96 -2.51 15.93
N LYS A 57 3.87 -2.95 15.29
CA LYS A 57 3.76 -3.01 13.82
C LYS A 57 3.84 -1.63 13.17
N VAL A 58 3.17 -0.64 13.75
CA VAL A 58 3.21 0.76 13.27
C VAL A 58 4.65 1.29 13.29
N ARG A 59 5.39 1.08 14.38
CA ARG A 59 6.81 1.49 14.46
C ARG A 59 7.71 0.77 13.45
N ALA A 60 7.45 -0.51 13.18
CA ALA A 60 8.18 -1.24 12.16
C ALA A 60 7.91 -0.66 10.76
N LEU A 61 6.65 -0.40 10.43
CA LEU A 61 6.26 0.21 9.15
C LEU A 61 6.82 1.63 8.98
N ASP A 62 6.84 2.44 10.05
CA ASP A 62 7.42 3.79 10.04
C ASP A 62 8.92 3.78 9.74
N LYS A 63 9.64 2.80 10.31
CA LYS A 63 11.05 2.57 10.00
C LYS A 63 11.24 2.17 8.54
N ASP A 64 10.43 1.24 8.03
CA ASP A 64 10.53 0.78 6.62
C ASP A 64 10.22 1.92 5.65
N MET A 65 9.23 2.77 5.97
CA MET A 65 8.89 3.97 5.20
C MET A 65 10.08 4.95 5.16
N THR A 66 10.71 5.20 6.32
CA THR A 66 11.90 6.07 6.40
C THR A 66 13.06 5.55 5.54
N LEU A 67 13.31 4.23 5.57
CA LEU A 67 14.36 3.60 4.75
C LEU A 67 14.06 3.73 3.26
N MET A 68 12.79 3.55 2.86
CA MET A 68 12.36 3.73 1.47
C MET A 68 12.53 5.19 1.01
N GLU A 69 12.25 6.17 1.87
CA GLU A 69 12.48 7.59 1.56
C GLU A 69 13.96 7.91 1.34
N GLU A 70 14.84 7.38 2.17
CA GLU A 70 16.29 7.57 2.00
C GLU A 70 16.79 6.92 0.71
N ASP A 71 16.30 5.72 0.38
CA ASP A 71 16.64 5.06 -0.89
C ASP A 71 16.15 5.87 -2.09
N PHE A 72 14.90 6.35 -2.03
CA PHE A 72 14.32 7.20 -3.06
C PHE A 72 15.11 8.49 -3.25
N LYS A 73 15.54 9.16 -2.16
CA LYS A 73 16.39 10.37 -2.23
C LYS A 73 17.75 10.13 -2.87
N ARG A 74 18.35 8.96 -2.65
CA ARG A 74 19.66 8.61 -3.25
C ARG A 74 19.55 8.29 -4.74
N ARG A 75 18.40 7.79 -5.19
CA ARG A 75 18.16 7.45 -6.59
C ARG A 75 17.80 8.69 -7.41
N GLN A 76 18.27 8.71 -8.65
CA GLN A 76 18.00 9.79 -9.59
C GLN A 76 16.62 9.62 -10.24
N TRP A 77 15.55 9.69 -9.43
CA TRP A 77 14.18 9.67 -9.93
C TRP A 77 13.89 10.94 -10.73
N ILE A 78 13.27 10.78 -11.90
CA ILE A 78 12.94 11.85 -12.81
C ILE A 78 11.43 12.09 -12.73
N LYS A 79 11.02 13.30 -12.37
CA LYS A 79 9.61 13.65 -12.28
C LYS A 79 9.04 14.03 -13.65
N TYR A 80 7.89 13.46 -13.98
CA TYR A 80 7.07 13.87 -15.12
C TYR A 80 5.59 13.77 -14.76
N ASN A 81 4.85 14.86 -14.99
CA ASN A 81 3.47 15.00 -14.51
C ASN A 81 3.33 14.71 -13.00
N LYS A 82 2.50 13.72 -12.64
CA LYS A 82 2.22 13.31 -11.26
C LYS A 82 3.03 12.07 -10.82
N HIS A 83 3.93 11.60 -11.69
CA HIS A 83 4.64 10.32 -11.58
C HIS A 83 6.16 10.52 -11.62
N CYS A 84 6.87 9.55 -11.07
CA CYS A 84 8.32 9.58 -10.90
C CYS A 84 8.88 8.34 -11.54
N TYR A 85 9.95 8.50 -12.32
CA TYR A 85 10.49 7.44 -13.14
C TYR A 85 11.96 7.20 -12.80
N TYR A 86 12.36 5.94 -12.73
CA TYR A 86 13.74 5.53 -12.51
C TYR A 86 14.16 4.61 -13.65
N ILE A 87 15.34 4.84 -14.20
CA ILE A 87 15.90 4.03 -15.29
C ILE A 87 16.98 3.13 -14.68
N GLY A 88 16.74 1.82 -14.67
CA GLY A 88 17.71 0.81 -14.27
C GLY A 88 18.56 0.40 -15.46
N ASP A 89 19.87 0.67 -15.40
CA ASP A 89 20.81 0.38 -16.50
C ASP A 89 21.27 -1.10 -16.54
N ASP A 90 21.01 -1.87 -15.48
CA ASP A 90 21.36 -3.28 -15.42
C ASP A 90 20.42 -4.13 -16.28
N SER A 91 20.99 -5.06 -17.05
CA SER A 91 20.23 -5.89 -17.98
C SER A 91 19.74 -7.16 -17.30
N VAL A 92 18.42 -7.25 -17.10
CA VAL A 92 17.78 -8.35 -16.36
C VAL A 92 16.55 -8.87 -17.10
N LYS A 93 16.06 -10.05 -16.68
CA LYS A 93 14.80 -10.60 -17.17
C LYS A 93 13.63 -9.72 -16.76
N TRP A 94 12.54 -9.76 -17.51
CA TRP A 94 11.37 -8.93 -17.23
C TRP A 94 10.82 -9.13 -15.80
N THR A 95 10.75 -10.37 -15.33
CA THR A 95 10.30 -10.70 -13.96
C THR A 95 11.22 -10.13 -12.89
N ASP A 96 12.53 -10.10 -13.14
CA ASP A 96 13.50 -9.49 -12.24
C ASP A 96 13.40 -7.97 -12.27
N ALA A 97 13.14 -7.37 -13.43
CA ALA A 97 12.92 -5.94 -13.55
C ALA A 97 11.69 -5.48 -12.75
N GLU A 98 10.56 -6.20 -12.86
CA GLU A 98 9.36 -5.92 -12.06
C GLU A 98 9.65 -6.04 -10.56
N ARG A 99 10.32 -7.12 -10.14
CA ARG A 99 10.72 -7.29 -8.74
C ARG A 99 11.58 -6.12 -8.26
N LYS A 100 12.58 -5.70 -9.03
CA LYS A 100 13.46 -4.58 -8.68
C LYS A 100 12.70 -3.26 -8.56
N CYS A 101 11.76 -3.00 -9.47
CA CYS A 101 10.91 -1.81 -9.35
C CYS A 101 10.06 -1.84 -8.07
N ARG A 102 9.53 -3.00 -7.69
CA ARG A 102 8.77 -3.18 -6.44
C ARG A 102 9.64 -2.97 -5.20
N GLU A 103 10.86 -3.48 -5.20
CA GLU A 103 11.83 -3.32 -4.10
C GLU A 103 12.15 -1.85 -3.81
N ILE A 104 12.08 -0.97 -4.82
CA ILE A 104 12.33 0.47 -4.67
C ILE A 104 11.05 1.32 -4.56
N GLY A 105 9.90 0.71 -4.24
CA GLY A 105 8.64 1.44 -4.03
C GLY A 105 7.96 1.92 -5.32
N GLY A 106 8.28 1.28 -6.45
CA GLY A 106 7.66 1.52 -7.75
C GLY A 106 7.10 0.24 -8.38
N TYR A 107 6.93 0.28 -9.70
CA TYR A 107 6.49 -0.82 -10.55
C TYR A 107 7.08 -0.60 -11.96
N LEU A 108 7.17 -1.63 -12.81
CA LEU A 108 7.58 -1.39 -14.20
C LEU A 108 6.62 -0.42 -14.87
N VAL A 109 7.17 0.56 -15.59
CA VAL A 109 6.45 1.72 -16.10
C VAL A 109 5.21 1.33 -16.91
N LYS A 110 4.13 2.04 -16.65
CA LYS A 110 2.93 2.07 -17.47
C LYS A 110 3.01 3.30 -18.38
N ILE A 111 2.66 3.16 -19.65
CA ILE A 111 2.60 4.29 -20.57
C ILE A 111 1.15 4.55 -20.93
N ASP A 112 0.58 5.62 -20.38
CA ASP A 112 -0.82 5.99 -20.50
C ASP A 112 -1.13 6.79 -21.78
N ASP A 113 -0.17 7.57 -22.28
CA ASP A 113 -0.36 8.41 -23.48
C ASP A 113 0.90 8.63 -24.33
N SER A 114 0.71 9.30 -25.47
CA SER A 114 1.80 9.60 -26.41
C SER A 114 2.82 10.60 -25.89
N SER A 115 2.41 11.53 -25.02
CA SER A 115 3.31 12.54 -24.45
C SER A 115 4.28 11.89 -23.47
N GLU A 116 3.77 11.01 -22.61
CA GLU A 116 4.58 10.17 -21.73
C GLU A 116 5.53 9.28 -22.51
N ASN A 117 5.05 8.60 -23.57
CA ASN A 117 5.90 7.77 -24.41
C ASN A 117 7.06 8.55 -25.02
N SER A 118 6.77 9.71 -25.63
CA SER A 118 7.77 10.57 -26.26
C SER A 118 8.75 11.13 -25.23
N TRP A 119 8.27 11.55 -24.07
CA TRP A 119 9.14 12.02 -22.99
C TRP A 119 10.05 10.91 -22.45
N MET A 120 9.51 9.70 -22.27
CA MET A 120 10.27 8.52 -21.82
C MET A 120 11.37 8.17 -22.83
N GLN A 121 11.02 8.13 -24.12
CA GLN A 121 11.97 7.91 -25.21
C GLN A 121 13.13 8.90 -25.17
N GLN A 122 12.87 10.18 -24.88
CA GLN A 122 13.91 11.19 -24.74
C GLN A 122 14.81 10.93 -23.51
N GLN A 123 14.26 10.41 -22.40
CA GLN A 123 15.08 10.08 -21.22
C GLN A 123 15.97 8.86 -21.48
N ILE A 124 15.41 7.76 -22.00
CA ILE A 124 16.20 6.56 -22.31
C ILE A 124 17.24 6.83 -23.40
N SER A 125 16.97 7.75 -24.34
CA SER A 125 17.93 8.17 -25.36
C SER A 125 19.17 8.84 -24.80
N LYS A 126 19.09 9.43 -23.60
CA LYS A 126 20.24 10.03 -22.91
C LYS A 126 21.10 8.98 -22.21
N SER A 127 20.57 7.80 -21.90
CA SER A 127 21.36 6.72 -21.30
C SER A 127 22.47 6.28 -22.24
N SER A 128 23.57 5.79 -21.67
CA SER A 128 24.66 5.17 -22.42
C SER A 128 24.23 3.87 -23.11
N LYS A 129 23.16 3.22 -22.61
CA LYS A 129 22.63 1.97 -23.16
C LYS A 129 21.72 2.26 -24.35
N LYS A 130 22.24 2.04 -25.56
CA LYS A 130 21.50 2.22 -26.82
C LYS A 130 20.76 0.94 -27.21
N THR A 131 19.77 0.53 -26.41
CA THR A 131 19.07 -0.76 -26.54
C THR A 131 17.57 -0.67 -26.22
N HIS A 132 16.92 -1.81 -26.02
CA HIS A 132 15.54 -1.95 -25.55
C HIS A 132 15.45 -1.78 -24.03
N TYR A 133 14.31 -1.25 -23.56
CA TYR A 133 14.01 -1.08 -22.14
C TYR A 133 12.68 -1.76 -21.80
N TRP A 134 12.64 -2.57 -20.74
CA TRP A 134 11.41 -3.21 -20.28
C TRP A 134 10.35 -2.19 -19.84
N LEU A 135 9.11 -2.45 -20.25
CA LEU A 135 7.90 -1.78 -19.78
C LEU A 135 7.03 -2.77 -18.97
N GLY A 136 6.05 -2.27 -18.22
CA GLY A 136 5.26 -3.06 -17.29
C GLY A 136 4.12 -3.89 -17.88
N SER A 137 4.16 -4.21 -19.18
CA SER A 137 3.08 -4.95 -19.82
C SER A 137 3.44 -6.37 -20.22
N THR A 138 2.47 -7.26 -20.02
CA THR A 138 2.51 -8.67 -20.42
C THR A 138 1.14 -9.17 -20.89
N ASP A 139 1.12 -10.21 -21.74
CA ASP A 139 -0.09 -10.91 -22.22
C ASP A 139 -0.24 -12.35 -21.65
N VAL A 140 0.66 -12.76 -20.73
CA VAL A 140 0.78 -14.14 -20.19
C VAL A 140 -0.53 -14.68 -19.60
N VAL A 141 -1.39 -13.82 -19.05
CA VAL A 141 -2.52 -14.28 -18.21
C VAL A 141 -3.77 -14.61 -19.04
N ASN A 142 -4.03 -13.92 -20.17
CA ASN A 142 -5.32 -14.02 -20.88
C ASN A 142 -5.22 -13.92 -22.42
N GLY A 143 -4.02 -13.84 -23.00
CA GLY A 143 -3.85 -13.54 -24.44
C GLY A 143 -4.15 -12.08 -24.81
N ASP A 144 -4.48 -11.25 -23.81
CA ASP A 144 -4.68 -9.81 -23.93
C ASP A 144 -3.55 -9.08 -23.18
N TRP A 145 -2.88 -8.15 -23.87
CA TRP A 145 -1.86 -7.31 -23.26
C TRP A 145 -2.44 -6.39 -22.17
N ARG A 146 -1.84 -6.43 -20.99
CA ARG A 146 -2.24 -5.62 -19.82
C ARG A 146 -1.04 -5.04 -19.10
N TRP A 147 -1.25 -3.94 -18.40
CA TRP A 147 -0.28 -3.39 -17.46
C TRP A 147 -0.33 -4.19 -16.16
N ILE A 148 0.81 -4.73 -15.71
CA ILE A 148 0.85 -5.61 -14.53
C ILE A 148 0.50 -4.86 -13.23
N TYR A 149 0.76 -3.55 -13.21
CA TYR A 149 0.53 -2.69 -12.06
C TYR A 149 -0.95 -2.64 -11.64
N ASP A 150 -1.86 -2.41 -12.58
CA ASP A 150 -3.29 -2.17 -12.33
C ASP A 150 -4.22 -3.11 -13.09
N GLN A 151 -3.66 -4.07 -13.84
CA GLN A 151 -4.39 -5.05 -14.67
C GLN A 151 -5.21 -4.42 -15.81
N THR A 152 -5.02 -3.13 -16.09
CA THR A 152 -5.73 -2.44 -17.17
C THR A 152 -5.21 -2.86 -18.54
N GLN A 153 -6.09 -2.84 -19.54
CA GLN A 153 -5.69 -3.00 -20.94
C GLN A 153 -4.93 -1.76 -21.42
N LEU A 154 -4.11 -1.92 -22.47
CA LEU A 154 -3.41 -0.80 -23.09
C LEU A 154 -4.39 0.15 -23.79
N SER A 155 -4.65 1.29 -23.17
CA SER A 155 -5.35 2.44 -23.75
C SER A 155 -4.52 3.10 -24.84
N TYR A 156 -3.21 3.21 -24.63
CA TYR A 156 -2.23 3.71 -25.58
C TYR A 156 -1.31 2.59 -26.06
N LYS A 157 -0.99 2.58 -27.36
CA LYS A 157 -0.15 1.57 -28.01
C LYS A 157 0.82 2.23 -28.98
N ASN A 158 2.11 1.90 -28.86
CA ASN A 158 3.14 2.40 -29.79
C ASN A 158 4.00 1.30 -30.40
N PHE A 159 3.41 0.13 -30.69
CA PHE A 159 4.11 -0.97 -31.35
C PHE A 159 4.75 -0.55 -32.69
N ILE A 160 5.90 -1.14 -33.01
CA ILE A 160 6.45 -1.08 -34.36
C ILE A 160 5.50 -1.76 -35.36
N SER A 161 5.58 -1.40 -36.64
CA SER A 161 4.75 -2.03 -37.67
C SER A 161 4.92 -3.55 -37.69
N GLY A 162 3.81 -4.29 -37.82
CA GLY A 162 3.79 -5.75 -37.82
C GLY A 162 3.82 -6.42 -36.44
N ARG A 163 3.60 -5.64 -35.37
CA ARG A 163 3.64 -6.09 -33.96
C ARG A 163 2.39 -5.64 -33.19
N PRO A 164 2.01 -6.32 -32.09
CA PRO A 164 2.58 -7.57 -31.57
C PRO A 164 2.43 -8.72 -32.58
N TYR A 165 3.30 -9.72 -32.52
CA TYR A 165 3.13 -10.88 -33.41
C TYR A 165 1.78 -11.57 -33.11
N PRO A 166 1.03 -11.99 -34.14
CA PRO A 166 -0.22 -12.72 -33.92
C PRO A 166 0.08 -14.03 -33.18
N THR A 167 -0.69 -14.31 -32.13
CA THR A 167 -0.59 -15.48 -31.24
C THR A 167 -0.95 -16.81 -31.91
N SER A 168 -1.27 -16.80 -33.22
CA SER A 168 -1.83 -17.94 -33.97
C SER A 168 -0.86 -19.07 -34.28
N ASN A 169 0.44 -18.93 -33.97
CA ASN A 169 1.43 -19.93 -34.29
C ASN A 169 2.00 -20.50 -32.99
N SER A 170 1.57 -21.71 -32.62
CA SER A 170 1.96 -22.50 -31.45
C SER A 170 3.47 -22.81 -31.32
N ASN A 171 4.29 -22.28 -32.22
CA ASN A 171 5.76 -22.43 -32.26
C ASN A 171 6.50 -21.09 -32.08
N SER A 172 5.78 -19.97 -31.88
CA SER A 172 6.42 -18.72 -31.48
C SER A 172 6.80 -18.86 -30.01
N TYR A 173 8.10 -18.94 -29.71
CA TYR A 173 8.60 -18.66 -28.36
C TYR A 173 7.84 -17.43 -27.84
N THR A 174 7.03 -17.61 -26.79
CA THR A 174 5.95 -16.70 -26.44
C THR A 174 6.51 -15.35 -25.99
N SER A 175 6.57 -14.44 -26.96
CA SER A 175 7.08 -13.08 -26.86
C SER A 175 6.06 -12.23 -26.11
N ASN A 176 6.09 -12.32 -24.78
CA ASN A 176 4.99 -11.91 -23.91
C ASN A 176 5.31 -10.69 -23.04
N CYS A 177 6.40 -9.98 -23.35
CA CYS A 177 6.85 -8.82 -22.58
C CYS A 177 7.17 -7.64 -23.50
N ILE A 178 6.72 -6.45 -23.14
CA ILE A 178 6.92 -5.25 -23.97
C ILE A 178 8.22 -4.55 -23.60
N THR A 179 8.97 -4.16 -24.63
CA THR A 179 10.07 -3.19 -24.51
C THR A 179 9.81 -1.93 -25.32
N MET A 180 10.43 -0.81 -24.93
CA MET A 180 10.60 0.38 -25.75
C MET A 180 12.02 0.42 -26.34
N TYR A 181 12.15 0.64 -27.65
CA TYR A 181 13.46 0.84 -28.27
C TYR A 181 13.93 2.29 -28.15
N TYR A 182 15.18 2.50 -27.71
CA TYR A 182 15.68 3.83 -27.37
C TYR A 182 15.55 4.87 -28.49
N SER A 183 15.83 4.49 -29.74
CA SER A 183 16.02 5.48 -30.82
C SER A 183 14.71 6.06 -31.36
N ASN A 184 13.63 5.28 -31.35
CA ASN A 184 12.36 5.64 -31.98
C ASN A 184 11.16 5.55 -31.04
N GLY A 185 11.36 5.05 -29.81
CA GLY A 185 10.31 4.91 -28.81
C GLY A 185 9.24 3.88 -29.15
N LYS A 186 9.44 3.08 -30.20
CA LYS A 186 8.50 2.04 -30.63
C LYS A 186 8.60 0.82 -29.74
N TRP A 187 7.46 0.15 -29.59
CA TRP A 187 7.32 -0.99 -28.72
C TRP A 187 7.53 -2.31 -29.48
N TYR A 188 8.21 -3.23 -28.83
CA TYR A 188 8.46 -4.57 -29.32
C TYR A 188 8.00 -5.55 -28.25
N ASP A 189 7.19 -6.53 -28.63
CA ASP A 189 7.06 -7.74 -27.83
C ASP A 189 8.36 -8.55 -27.99
N LEU A 190 8.98 -8.93 -26.88
CA LEU A 190 10.18 -9.77 -26.86
C LEU A 190 10.03 -10.88 -25.81
N LEU A 191 10.90 -11.88 -25.88
CA LEU A 191 10.95 -12.95 -24.89
C LEU A 191 11.32 -12.40 -23.52
N CYS A 192 10.46 -12.64 -22.53
CA CYS A 192 10.62 -12.15 -21.16
C CYS A 192 11.93 -12.60 -20.47
N ASN A 193 12.58 -13.65 -20.99
CA ASN A 193 13.83 -14.20 -20.45
C ASN A 193 15.08 -13.48 -20.98
N TYR A 194 14.95 -12.52 -21.90
CA TYR A 194 16.05 -11.69 -22.35
C TYR A 194 16.46 -10.66 -21.29
N GLY A 195 17.73 -10.27 -21.31
CA GLY A 195 18.27 -9.27 -20.41
C GLY A 195 18.18 -7.88 -21.03
N TYR A 196 17.37 -6.99 -20.45
CA TYR A 196 17.32 -5.58 -20.83
C TYR A 196 17.32 -4.66 -19.61
N PRO A 197 17.85 -3.43 -19.76
CA PRO A 197 17.52 -2.31 -18.88
C PRO A 197 16.00 -2.15 -18.72
N TYR A 198 15.58 -1.40 -17.71
CA TYR A 198 14.16 -1.26 -17.38
C TYR A 198 13.82 0.13 -16.87
N VAL A 199 12.55 0.46 -16.93
CA VAL A 199 12.03 1.72 -16.40
C VAL A 199 11.01 1.40 -15.31
N CYS A 200 11.24 1.95 -14.12
CA CYS A 200 10.30 1.93 -13.03
C CYS A 200 9.52 3.24 -12.98
N GLU A 201 8.29 3.15 -12.53
CA GLU A 201 7.39 4.26 -12.25
C GLU A 201 6.92 4.19 -10.80
N SER A 202 6.68 5.34 -10.18
CA SER A 202 6.10 5.44 -8.85
C SER A 202 5.16 6.63 -8.76
N ASN A 203 4.04 6.43 -8.06
CA ASN A 203 3.06 7.48 -7.77
C ASN A 203 3.52 8.37 -6.59
N PHE A 204 4.60 8.00 -5.89
CA PHE A 204 5.06 8.62 -4.66
C PHE A 204 6.03 9.79 -4.87
N CYS A 205 5.84 10.59 -5.94
CA CYS A 205 6.61 11.81 -6.15
C CYS A 205 6.44 12.89 -5.08
N LYS A 206 5.35 12.82 -4.32
CA LYS A 206 4.89 13.92 -3.47
C LYS A 206 5.73 14.13 -2.21
N PHE A 207 6.50 13.13 -1.78
CA PHE A 207 7.37 13.28 -0.60
C PHE A 207 8.59 14.20 -0.84
N TYR A 208 8.74 14.74 -2.05
CA TYR A 208 9.84 15.64 -2.41
C TYR A 208 9.49 17.14 -2.42
N LYS A 209 8.22 17.53 -2.20
CA LYS A 209 7.90 18.96 -2.07
C LYS A 209 7.95 19.36 -0.58
N ALA A 210 9.15 19.78 -0.16
CA ALA A 210 9.43 20.60 1.02
C ALA A 210 8.91 20.06 2.36
N GLY A 211 9.56 19.06 2.96
CA GLY A 211 9.57 18.88 4.42
C GLY A 211 8.21 18.71 5.13
N TYR A 212 7.14 18.35 4.43
CA TYR A 212 5.87 18.03 5.08
C TYR A 212 5.86 16.55 5.47
N ILE A 213 6.05 16.33 6.76
CA ILE A 213 5.80 15.07 7.46
C ILE A 213 4.36 14.65 7.16
N ILE A 214 4.17 13.36 6.90
CA ILE A 214 2.86 12.73 6.78
C ILE A 214 2.16 12.81 8.14
N THR A 215 1.46 13.89 8.43
CA THR A 215 0.54 13.98 9.58
C THR A 215 -0.94 14.09 9.19
N ASP A 216 -1.26 14.23 7.91
CA ASP A 216 -2.64 14.61 7.52
C ASP A 216 -3.57 13.41 7.19
N TYR A 217 -3.24 12.20 7.66
CA TYR A 217 -4.11 11.02 7.53
C TYR A 217 -4.48 10.38 8.87
N ILE A 218 -4.63 11.19 9.92
CA ILE A 218 -5.37 10.79 11.12
C ILE A 218 -6.46 11.82 11.38
N ILE A 219 -7.67 11.51 10.91
CA ILE A 219 -8.94 11.96 11.52
C ILE A 219 -9.64 10.69 12.00
#